data_AF-A0A7H4NVS4-F1
#
_entry.id   AF-A0A7H4NVS4-F1
#
_cell.length_a   1.000
_cell.length_b   1.000
_cell.length_c   1.000
_cell.angle_alpha   90.00
_cell.angle_beta   90.00
_cell.angle_gamma   90.00
#
_symmetry.space_group_name_H-M   'P 1'
#
loop_
_entity.id
_entity.type
_entity.pdbx_description
1 polymer ?
#
loop_
_entity_poly.entity_id
_entity_poly.type
_entity_poly.pdbx_seq_one_letter_code
_entity_poly.pdbx_strand_id
1 'polypeptide(L)'
;MEPITITLCLLAFAIAMFMWEKIPLAVTSMVVCVALVLTGVLNLKQAFAGFIDTNVILFVAMFIVGGALFETGMANKVGGVITRFAKTEKQLIFTIMVVVGVMSGFLSNTGTAAVLIPVVIGVAAKSGFARSRLLMPLVFAAALGGNLSLIGAPGNLIAQSALQTLAAVLAFLNMPKWVYRCWFVA
;
A
#
# COMPACT_ATOMS: atom_id res chain seq x y z
N MET A 1 -1.18 1.55 39.04
CA MET A 1 -0.47 2.04 37.84
C MET A 1 -1.42 2.99 37.14
N GLU A 2 -1.01 4.24 36.94
CA GLU A 2 -1.83 5.20 36.18
C GLU A 2 -2.10 4.64 34.77
N PRO A 3 -3.32 4.80 34.21
CA PRO A 3 -3.65 4.33 32.87
C PRO A 3 -2.65 4.83 31.80
N ILE A 4 -2.09 6.02 32.00
CA ILE A 4 -1.11 6.67 31.13
C ILE A 4 0.23 5.91 31.09
N THR A 5 0.68 5.35 32.21
CA THR A 5 1.93 4.58 32.24
C THR A 5 1.80 3.28 31.48
N ILE A 6 0.63 2.62 31.59
CA ILE A 6 0.34 1.36 30.90
C ILE A 6 0.31 1.58 29.37
N THR A 7 -0.35 2.65 28.91
CA THR A 7 -0.38 2.96 27.47
C THR A 7 1.00 3.32 26.92
N LEU A 8 1.81 4.09 27.65
CA LEU A 8 3.17 4.43 27.24
C LEU A 8 4.08 3.19 27.17
N CYS A 9 4.00 2.29 28.15
CA CYS A 9 4.75 1.03 28.12
C CYS A 9 4.34 0.14 26.94
N LEU A 10 3.03 0.00 26.68
CA LEU A 10 2.54 -0.77 25.54
C LEU A 10 2.90 -0.14 24.19
N LEU A 11 2.92 1.19 24.11
CA LEU A 11 3.39 1.90 22.93
C LEU A 11 4.87 1.64 22.66
N ALA A 12 5.72 1.75 23.69
CA ALA A 12 7.15 1.45 23.58
C ALA A 12 7.39 -0.01 23.16
N PHE A 13 6.62 -0.94 23.74
CA PHE A 13 6.64 -2.35 23.36
C PHE A 13 6.23 -2.57 21.89
N ALA A 14 5.16 -1.91 21.44
CA ALA A 14 4.70 -2.00 20.05
C ALA A 14 5.77 -1.50 19.07
N ILE A 15 6.41 -0.36 19.37
CA ILE A 15 7.48 0.20 18.55
C ILE A 15 8.68 -0.75 18.49
N ALA A 16 9.10 -1.31 19.63
CA ALA A 16 10.21 -2.27 19.67
C ALA A 16 9.90 -3.54 18.86
N MET A 17 8.66 -4.07 18.98
CA MET A 17 8.19 -5.24 18.22
C MET A 17 8.11 -4.95 16.72
N PHE A 18 7.68 -3.76 16.32
CA PHE A 18 7.65 -3.35 14.91
C PHE A 18 9.05 -3.19 14.33
N MET A 19 10.02 -2.68 15.08
CA MET A 19 11.42 -2.60 14.61
C MET A 19 12.07 -3.99 14.48
N TRP A 20 11.71 -4.93 15.37
CA TRP A 20 12.33 -6.25 15.36
C TRP A 20 11.81 -7.14 14.23
N GLU A 21 10.59 -6.88 13.74
CA GLU A 21 9.92 -7.56 12.61
C GLU A 21 9.93 -9.11 12.64
N LYS A 22 10.30 -9.71 13.78
CA LYS A 22 10.36 -11.18 13.96
C LYS A 22 8.99 -11.85 13.91
N ILE A 23 7.94 -11.10 14.19
CA ILE A 23 6.55 -11.53 14.20
C ILE A 23 5.80 -10.65 13.19
N PRO A 24 4.87 -11.20 12.38
CA PRO A 24 4.08 -10.40 11.45
C PRO A 24 3.40 -9.21 12.13
N LEU A 25 3.42 -8.05 11.47
CA LEU A 25 2.85 -6.79 11.97
C LEU A 25 1.37 -6.91 12.38
N ALA A 26 0.62 -7.77 11.70
CA ALA A 26 -0.77 -8.07 12.03
C ALA A 26 -0.92 -8.79 13.40
N VAL A 27 0.02 -9.66 13.74
CA VAL A 27 -0.02 -10.41 15.01
C VAL A 27 0.41 -9.52 16.16
N THR A 28 1.47 -8.72 15.97
CA THR A 28 1.94 -7.79 17.01
C THR A 28 0.88 -6.73 17.35
N SER A 29 0.18 -6.19 16.34
CA SER A 29 -0.95 -5.27 16.57
C SER A 29 -2.13 -5.93 17.31
N MET A 30 -2.46 -7.18 17.01
CA MET A 30 -3.48 -7.94 17.77
C MET A 30 -3.08 -8.14 19.23
N VAL A 31 -1.82 -8.52 19.50
CA VAL A 31 -1.32 -8.72 20.87
C VAL A 31 -1.42 -7.43 21.69
N VAL A 32 -1.06 -6.28 21.10
CA VAL A 32 -1.16 -4.97 21.76
C VAL A 32 -2.63 -4.61 22.03
N CYS A 33 -3.53 -4.86 21.08
CA CYS A 33 -4.97 -4.62 21.25
C CYS A 33 -5.55 -5.46 22.40
N VAL A 34 -5.23 -6.76 22.45
CA VAL A 34 -5.65 -7.65 23.53
C VAL A 34 -5.07 -7.21 24.88
N ALA A 35 -3.79 -6.82 24.92
CA ALA A 35 -3.16 -6.31 26.13
C ALA A 35 -3.84 -5.02 26.66
N LEU A 36 -4.27 -4.11 25.78
CA LEU A 36 -5.00 -2.90 26.15
C LEU A 36 -6.40 -3.19 26.75
N VAL A 37 -7.07 -4.22 26.26
CA VAL A 37 -8.37 -4.67 26.80
C VAL A 37 -8.17 -5.36 28.15
N LEU A 38 -7.19 -6.26 28.27
CA LEU A 38 -6.91 -6.99 29.52
C LEU A 38 -6.45 -6.07 30.66
N THR A 39 -5.74 -4.99 30.32
CA THR A 39 -5.30 -3.99 31.31
C THR A 39 -6.41 -3.02 31.74
N GLY A 40 -7.62 -3.14 31.17
CA GLY A 40 -8.78 -2.31 31.53
C GLY A 40 -8.68 -0.85 31.06
N VAL A 41 -7.65 -0.51 30.29
CA VAL A 41 -7.46 0.83 29.73
C VAL A 41 -8.50 1.10 28.63
N LEU A 42 -8.87 0.08 27.86
CA LEU A 42 -9.80 0.19 26.74
C LEU A 42 -10.97 -0.78 26.91
N ASN A 43 -12.19 -0.28 26.69
CA ASN A 43 -13.38 -1.14 26.68
C ASN A 43 -13.45 -1.98 25.41
N LEU A 44 -14.10 -3.15 25.47
CA LEU A 44 -14.25 -4.05 24.32
C LEU A 44 -14.88 -3.33 23.11
N LYS A 45 -15.91 -2.51 23.35
CA LYS A 45 -16.55 -1.69 22.30
C LYS A 45 -15.59 -0.68 21.65
N GLN A 46 -14.68 -0.09 22.43
CA GLN A 46 -13.70 0.87 21.92
C GLN A 46 -12.58 0.17 21.13
N ALA A 47 -12.17 -1.02 21.55
CA ALA A 47 -11.22 -1.85 20.81
C ALA A 47 -11.79 -2.24 19.43
N PHE A 48 -13.06 -2.64 19.36
CA PHE A 48 -13.72 -2.99 18.09
C PHE A 48 -14.05 -1.77 17.21
N ALA A 49 -14.18 -0.57 17.78
CA ALA A 49 -14.48 0.64 17.02
C ALA A 49 -13.40 0.95 15.95
N GLY A 50 -12.14 0.64 16.22
CA GLY A 50 -11.05 0.82 15.25
C GLY A 50 -11.11 -0.12 14.05
N PHE A 51 -11.76 -1.28 14.17
CA PHE A 51 -11.92 -2.22 13.05
C PHE A 51 -13.07 -1.84 12.10
N ILE A 52 -14.03 -1.05 12.58
CA ILE A 52 -15.21 -0.61 11.81
C ILE A 52 -14.93 0.75 11.14
N ASP A 53 -13.70 1.25 11.25
CA ASP A 53 -13.33 2.51 10.64
C ASP A 53 -13.46 2.47 9.10
N THR A 54 -14.06 3.53 8.53
CA THR A 54 -14.34 3.63 7.09
C THR A 54 -13.07 3.45 6.25
N ASN A 55 -11.90 3.86 6.75
CA ASN A 55 -10.64 3.70 6.03
C ASN A 55 -10.27 2.21 5.91
N VAL A 56 -10.51 1.41 6.96
CA VAL A 56 -10.27 -0.05 6.92
C VAL A 56 -11.14 -0.72 5.87
N ILE A 57 -12.42 -0.36 5.82
CA ILE A 57 -13.36 -0.89 4.81
C ILE A 57 -12.90 -0.51 3.40
N LEU A 58 -12.46 0.74 3.20
CA LEU A 58 -11.93 1.22 1.93
C LEU A 58 -10.69 0.42 1.50
N PHE A 59 -9.76 0.13 2.42
CA PHE A 59 -8.59 -0.71 2.12
C PHE A 59 -8.98 -2.11 1.65
N VAL A 60 -9.90 -2.77 2.35
CA VAL A 60 -10.35 -4.11 1.98
C VAL A 60 -11.00 -4.11 0.60
N ALA A 61 -11.84 -3.11 0.31
CA ALA A 61 -12.47 -2.95 -0.99
C ALA A 61 -11.44 -2.83 -2.13
N MET A 62 -10.31 -2.14 -1.91
CA MET A 62 -9.26 -2.03 -2.93
C MET A 62 -8.55 -3.34 -3.23
N PHE A 63 -8.31 -4.17 -2.21
CA PHE A 63 -7.74 -5.50 -2.45
C PHE A 63 -8.70 -6.38 -3.26
N ILE A 64 -10.02 -6.27 -3.02
CA ILE A 64 -11.05 -6.97 -3.80
C ILE A 64 -11.04 -6.47 -5.26
N VAL A 65 -11.06 -5.15 -5.48
CA VAL A 65 -10.98 -4.56 -6.84
C VAL A 65 -9.69 -4.99 -7.54
N GLY A 66 -8.59 -5.09 -6.81
CA GLY A 66 -7.31 -5.55 -7.34
C GLY A 66 -7.34 -7.01 -7.78
N GLY A 67 -7.95 -7.88 -6.98
CA GLY A 67 -8.19 -9.27 -7.35
C GLY A 67 -9.11 -9.41 -8.57
N ALA A 68 -10.18 -8.61 -8.63
CA ALA A 68 -11.11 -8.61 -9.77
C ALA A 68 -10.43 -8.16 -11.09
N LEU A 69 -9.52 -7.19 -11.03
CA LEU A 69 -8.71 -6.77 -12.18
C LEU A 69 -7.77 -7.87 -12.68
N PHE A 70 -7.33 -8.77 -11.79
CA PHE A 70 -6.55 -9.95 -12.18
C PHE A 70 -7.43 -11.01 -12.84
N GLU A 71 -8.56 -11.38 -12.23
CA GLU A 71 -9.54 -12.35 -12.74
C GLU A 71 -10.07 -11.98 -14.13
N THR A 72 -10.31 -10.68 -14.37
CA THR A 72 -10.77 -10.16 -15.67
C THR A 72 -9.72 -10.26 -16.79
N GLY A 73 -8.48 -10.68 -16.48
CA GLY A 73 -7.40 -10.82 -17.45
C GLY A 73 -6.88 -9.47 -17.98
N MET A 74 -7.23 -8.36 -17.34
CA MET A 74 -6.74 -7.01 -17.67
C MET A 74 -5.21 -6.97 -17.64
N ALA A 75 -4.62 -7.66 -16.66
CA ALA A 75 -3.17 -7.84 -16.52
C ALA A 75 -2.54 -8.50 -17.78
N ASN A 76 -3.19 -9.52 -18.36
CA ASN A 76 -2.71 -10.17 -19.59
C ASN A 76 -2.86 -9.28 -20.84
N LYS A 77 -3.96 -8.52 -20.94
CA LYS A 77 -4.15 -7.54 -22.02
C LYS A 77 -3.09 -6.44 -21.97
N VAL A 78 -2.80 -5.94 -20.77
CA VAL A 78 -1.73 -4.96 -20.51
C VAL A 78 -0.37 -5.50 -20.94
N GLY A 79 -0.03 -6.75 -20.58
CA GLY A 79 1.20 -7.40 -21.02
C GLY A 79 1.33 -7.48 -22.55
N GLY A 80 0.22 -7.76 -23.24
CA GLY A 80 0.16 -7.75 -24.71
C GLY A 80 0.45 -6.37 -25.30
N VAL A 81 -0.15 -5.31 -24.76
CA VAL A 81 0.10 -3.91 -25.17
C VAL A 81 1.57 -3.53 -24.95
N ILE A 82 2.13 -3.88 -23.79
CA ILE A 82 3.54 -3.62 -23.45
C ILE A 82 4.48 -4.25 -24.49
N THR A 83 4.27 -5.52 -24.84
CA THR A 83 5.11 -6.21 -25.84
C THR A 83 4.94 -5.71 -27.27
N ARG A 84 3.79 -5.10 -27.60
CA ARG A 84 3.51 -4.60 -28.96
C ARG A 84 4.13 -3.21 -29.20
N PHE A 85 4.21 -2.38 -28.17
CA PHE A 85 4.75 -1.02 -28.28
C PHE A 85 6.24 -0.92 -27.95
N ALA A 86 6.80 -1.81 -27.15
CA ALA A 86 8.20 -1.75 -26.72
C ALA A 86 9.10 -2.65 -27.57
N LYS A 87 9.91 -2.04 -28.44
CA LYS A 87 10.94 -2.76 -29.24
C LYS A 87 12.33 -2.74 -28.59
N THR A 88 12.55 -1.84 -27.62
CA THR A 88 13.83 -1.63 -26.93
C THR A 88 13.66 -1.74 -25.41
N GLU A 89 14.68 -2.22 -24.69
CA GLU A 89 14.69 -2.36 -23.21
C GLU A 89 14.21 -1.10 -22.48
N LYS A 90 14.69 0.09 -22.89
CA LYS A 90 14.27 1.37 -22.31
C LYS A 90 12.79 1.70 -22.51
N GLN A 91 12.24 1.39 -23.69
CA GLN A 91 10.82 1.59 -23.98
C GLN A 91 9.96 0.64 -23.15
N LEU A 92 10.41 -0.60 -22.97
CA LEU A 92 9.72 -1.61 -22.17
C LEU A 92 9.61 -1.17 -20.70
N ILE A 93 10.73 -0.70 -20.14
CA ILE A 93 10.77 -0.16 -18.78
C ILE A 93 9.85 1.06 -18.64
N PHE A 94 9.90 2.00 -19.59
CA PHE A 94 9.04 3.19 -19.55
C PHE A 94 7.56 2.84 -19.62
N THR A 95 7.15 1.94 -20.51
CA THR A 95 5.75 1.52 -20.62
C THR A 95 5.28 0.80 -19.36
N ILE A 96 6.11 -0.07 -18.77
CA ILE A 96 5.80 -0.71 -17.47
C ILE A 96 5.60 0.35 -16.40
N MET A 97 6.50 1.33 -16.29
CA MET A 97 6.37 2.38 -15.27
C MET A 97 5.09 3.21 -15.43
N VAL A 98 4.73 3.58 -16.65
CA VAL A 98 3.50 4.34 -16.91
C VAL A 98 2.25 3.52 -16.57
N VAL A 99 2.18 2.27 -17.04
CA VAL A 99 0.97 1.45 -16.81
C VAL A 99 0.83 1.08 -15.34
N VAL A 100 1.93 0.64 -14.70
CA VAL A 100 1.93 0.29 -13.27
C VAL A 100 1.63 1.52 -12.42
N GLY A 101 2.23 2.68 -12.75
CA GLY A 101 1.99 3.92 -12.02
C GLY A 101 0.53 4.38 -12.09
N VAL A 102 -0.09 4.30 -13.27
CA VAL A 102 -1.51 4.63 -13.44
C VAL A 102 -2.39 3.63 -12.70
N MET A 103 -2.15 2.31 -12.85
CA MET A 103 -2.93 1.30 -12.14
C MET A 103 -2.80 1.43 -10.62
N SER A 104 -1.59 1.70 -10.11
CA SER A 104 -1.35 1.88 -8.69
C SER A 104 -1.91 3.18 -8.13
N GLY A 105 -2.33 4.14 -8.96
CA GLY A 105 -3.11 5.28 -8.48
C GLY A 105 -4.55 4.90 -8.08
N PHE A 106 -5.09 3.84 -8.68
CA PHE A 106 -6.45 3.35 -8.40
C PHE A 106 -6.47 2.17 -7.44
N LEU A 107 -5.36 1.43 -7.36
CA LEU A 107 -5.20 0.23 -6.55
C LEU A 107 -4.13 0.44 -5.47
N SER A 108 -4.04 -0.45 -4.50
CA SER A 108 -2.93 -0.40 -3.54
C SER A 108 -1.59 -0.74 -4.19
N ASN A 109 -0.48 -0.20 -3.66
CA ASN A 109 0.88 -0.46 -4.14
C ASN A 109 1.14 -1.99 -4.17
N THR A 110 0.77 -2.66 -3.08
CA THR A 110 0.93 -4.09 -2.87
C THR A 110 0.03 -4.91 -3.79
N GLY A 111 -1.23 -4.49 -3.96
CA GLY A 111 -2.18 -5.15 -4.86
C GLY A 111 -1.72 -5.07 -6.32
N THR A 112 -1.30 -3.89 -6.77
CA THR A 112 -0.80 -3.68 -8.14
C THR A 112 0.45 -4.51 -8.41
N ALA A 113 1.41 -4.52 -7.48
CA ALA A 113 2.61 -5.32 -7.61
C ALA A 113 2.29 -6.82 -7.70
N ALA A 114 1.46 -7.35 -6.79
CA ALA A 114 1.09 -8.76 -6.77
C ALA A 114 0.45 -9.23 -8.10
N VAL A 115 -0.41 -8.38 -8.69
CA VAL A 115 -1.10 -8.65 -9.96
C VAL A 115 -0.16 -8.57 -11.17
N LEU A 116 0.77 -7.62 -11.18
CA LEU A 116 1.62 -7.34 -12.35
C LEU A 116 2.98 -8.05 -12.35
N ILE A 117 3.46 -8.55 -11.22
CA ILE A 117 4.67 -9.42 -11.15
C ILE A 117 4.60 -10.60 -12.13
N PRO A 118 3.55 -11.44 -12.15
CA PRO A 118 3.51 -12.59 -13.06
C PRO A 118 3.46 -12.16 -14.54
N VAL A 119 2.78 -11.04 -14.84
CA VAL A 119 2.73 -10.47 -16.19
C VAL A 119 4.11 -10.02 -16.64
N VAL A 120 4.84 -9.27 -15.80
CA VAL A 120 6.18 -8.77 -16.12
C VAL A 120 7.19 -9.91 -16.24
N ILE A 121 7.06 -10.98 -15.43
CA ILE A 121 7.85 -12.20 -15.60
C ILE A 121 7.60 -12.83 -16.97
N GLY A 122 6.34 -12.91 -17.42
CA GLY A 122 5.97 -13.41 -18.74
C GLY A 122 6.53 -12.54 -19.88
N VAL A 123 6.49 -11.22 -19.72
CA VAL A 123 7.08 -10.26 -20.67
C VAL A 123 8.60 -10.39 -20.73
N ALA A 124 9.28 -10.53 -19.57
CA ALA A 124 10.72 -10.75 -19.49
C ALA A 124 11.14 -12.04 -20.21
N ALA A 125 10.38 -13.13 -20.02
CA ALA A 125 10.63 -14.40 -20.69
C ALA A 125 10.52 -14.31 -22.22
N LYS A 126 9.56 -13.53 -22.75
CA LYS A 126 9.38 -13.33 -24.19
C LYS A 126 10.41 -12.39 -24.82
N SER A 127 10.89 -11.40 -24.06
CA SER A 127 11.81 -10.37 -24.54
C SER A 127 13.29 -10.72 -24.33
N GLY A 128 13.59 -11.78 -23.56
CA GLY A 128 14.96 -12.22 -23.28
C GLY A 128 15.72 -11.36 -22.27
N PHE A 129 15.08 -10.35 -21.68
CA PHE A 129 15.70 -9.47 -20.68
C PHE A 129 15.65 -10.07 -19.28
N ALA A 130 16.60 -9.68 -18.43
CA ALA A 130 16.66 -10.12 -17.03
C ALA A 130 15.41 -9.67 -16.25
N ARG A 131 14.75 -10.61 -15.57
CA ARG A 131 13.55 -10.36 -14.74
C ARG A 131 13.76 -9.22 -13.74
N SER A 132 14.92 -9.17 -13.07
CA SER A 132 15.25 -8.14 -12.08
C SER A 132 15.23 -6.72 -12.65
N ARG A 133 15.66 -6.53 -13.90
CA ARG A 133 15.67 -5.21 -14.57
C ARG A 133 14.27 -4.67 -14.89
N LEU A 134 13.27 -5.55 -14.99
CA LEU A 134 11.89 -5.17 -15.26
C LEU A 134 11.03 -5.14 -14.00
N LEU A 135 11.34 -6.00 -13.02
CA LEU A 135 10.66 -6.04 -11.72
C LEU A 135 11.01 -4.82 -10.84
N MET A 136 12.27 -4.36 -10.85
CA MET A 136 12.66 -3.20 -10.03
C MET A 136 11.90 -1.93 -10.43
N PRO A 137 11.84 -1.53 -11.73
CA PRO A 137 11.04 -0.37 -12.14
C PRO A 137 9.53 -0.55 -11.91
N LEU A 138 9.01 -1.78 -11.98
CA LEU A 138 7.62 -2.06 -11.64
C LEU A 138 7.31 -1.73 -10.19
N VAL A 139 8.16 -2.16 -9.25
CA VAL A 139 7.91 -1.92 -7.82
C VAL A 139 8.04 -0.43 -7.51
N PHE A 140 9.04 0.25 -8.10
CA PHE A 140 9.16 1.71 -7.99
C PHE A 140 7.95 2.45 -8.56
N ALA A 141 7.48 2.08 -9.75
CA ALA A 141 6.30 2.68 -10.34
C ALA A 141 5.03 2.43 -9.53
N ALA A 142 4.89 1.24 -8.91
CA ALA A 142 3.78 0.95 -8.01
C ALA A 142 3.86 1.80 -6.74
N ALA A 143 5.04 1.92 -6.13
CA ALA A 143 5.23 2.78 -4.98
C ALA A 143 4.95 4.27 -5.30
N LEU A 144 5.45 4.75 -6.45
CA LEU A 144 5.24 6.13 -6.91
C LEU A 144 3.78 6.40 -7.26
N GLY A 145 3.13 5.50 -8.01
CA GLY A 145 1.74 5.62 -8.42
C GLY A 145 0.77 5.58 -7.24
N GLY A 146 1.03 4.69 -6.28
CA GLY A 146 0.29 4.57 -5.04
C GLY A 146 0.29 5.81 -4.15
N ASN A 147 1.41 6.54 -4.16
CA ASN A 147 1.53 7.80 -3.43
C ASN A 147 0.88 9.00 -4.15
N LEU A 148 0.54 8.90 -5.45
CA LEU A 148 -0.19 9.96 -6.16
C LEU A 148 -1.65 10.07 -5.70
N SER A 149 -2.22 8.96 -5.23
CA SER A 149 -3.59 8.88 -4.79
C SER A 149 -3.67 8.79 -3.28
N LEU A 150 -4.74 9.35 -2.74
CA LEU A 150 -5.04 9.20 -1.32
C LEU A 150 -5.33 7.75 -0.96
N ILE A 151 -5.82 6.99 -1.92
CA ILE A 151 -6.31 5.63 -1.72
C ILE A 151 -5.18 4.60 -1.89
N GLY A 152 -4.12 4.92 -2.64
CA GLY A 152 -3.09 3.95 -3.04
C GLY A 152 -2.22 3.43 -1.89
N ALA A 153 -1.88 4.28 -0.91
CA ALA A 153 -0.96 3.93 0.16
C ALA A 153 -1.62 3.91 1.56
N PRO A 154 -1.33 2.90 2.41
CA PRO A 154 -1.93 2.80 3.73
C PRO A 154 -1.72 4.01 4.63
N GLY A 155 -0.50 4.56 4.60
CA GLY A 155 -0.16 5.76 5.35
C GLY A 155 -0.96 7.00 4.92
N ASN A 156 -1.39 7.09 3.66
CA ASN A 156 -2.09 8.27 3.15
C ASN A 156 -3.53 8.36 3.68
N LEU A 157 -4.23 7.23 3.80
CA LEU A 157 -5.58 7.20 4.41
C LEU A 157 -5.51 7.45 5.92
N ILE A 158 -4.52 6.89 6.61
CA ILE A 158 -4.31 7.15 8.05
C ILE A 158 -3.96 8.63 8.30
N ALA A 159 -3.15 9.23 7.42
CA ALA A 159 -2.87 10.66 7.48
C ALA A 159 -4.14 11.49 7.23
N GLN A 160 -4.98 11.13 6.25
CA GLN A 160 -6.25 11.80 6.03
C GLN A 160 -7.17 11.72 7.25
N SER A 161 -7.29 10.55 7.88
CA SER A 161 -8.15 10.39 9.05
C SER A 161 -7.68 11.25 10.21
N ALA A 162 -6.36 11.43 10.39
CA ALA A 162 -5.80 12.34 11.38
C ALA A 162 -5.97 13.84 11.03
N LEU A 163 -5.99 14.19 9.75
CA LEU A 163 -6.17 15.56 9.25
C LEU A 163 -7.64 16.01 9.26
N GLN A 164 -8.59 15.09 9.07
CA GLN A 164 -10.03 15.37 9.22
C GLN A 164 -10.38 15.83 10.64
N THR A 165 -9.71 15.27 11.66
CA THR A 165 -9.84 15.71 13.06
C THR A 165 -9.34 17.14 13.31
N LEU A 166 -8.50 17.67 12.42
CA LEU A 166 -7.93 19.02 12.45
C LEU A 166 -8.64 20.00 11.47
N ALA A 167 -9.79 19.62 10.91
CA ALA A 167 -10.55 20.38 9.90
C ALA A 167 -9.81 20.64 8.58
N ALA A 168 -8.75 19.88 8.27
CA ALA A 168 -8.06 19.92 6.99
C ALA A 168 -8.43 18.68 6.17
N VAL A 169 -9.22 18.87 5.10
CA VAL A 169 -9.60 17.77 4.20
C VAL A 169 -8.55 17.62 3.10
N LEU A 170 -7.81 16.51 3.12
CA LEU A 170 -7.06 16.07 1.95
C LEU A 170 -8.04 15.58 0.89
N ALA A 171 -8.22 16.36 -0.18
CA ALA A 171 -9.00 15.94 -1.34
C ALA A 171 -8.19 14.98 -2.22
N PHE A 172 -8.87 14.06 -2.92
CA PHE A 172 -8.30 13.03 -3.81
C PHE A 172 -7.26 13.57 -4.81
N LEU A 173 -7.36 14.84 -5.21
CA LEU A 173 -6.44 15.52 -6.14
C LEU A 173 -5.54 16.58 -5.49
N ASN A 174 -5.74 16.90 -4.21
CA ASN A 174 -5.05 18.01 -3.53
C ASN A 174 -4.06 17.49 -2.48
N MET A 175 -3.23 16.53 -2.90
CA MET A 175 -2.10 16.03 -2.10
C MET A 175 -1.12 17.16 -1.77
N PRO A 176 -0.55 17.21 -0.54
CA PRO A 176 0.42 18.23 -0.18
C PRO A 176 1.69 18.08 -1.02
N LYS A 177 2.31 19.19 -1.39
CA LYS A 177 3.59 19.24 -2.14
C LYS A 177 4.72 18.37 -1.55
N TRP A 178 4.62 18.00 -0.27
CA TRP A 178 5.55 17.10 0.41
C TRP A 178 5.44 15.63 -0.06
N VAL A 179 4.25 15.16 -0.42
CA VAL A 179 4.04 13.81 -0.98
C VAL A 179 4.69 13.71 -2.37
N TYR A 180 4.52 14.76 -3.19
CA TYR A 180 5.24 14.91 -4.46
C TYR A 180 6.76 15.08 -4.32
N ARG A 181 7.25 15.44 -3.12
CA ARG A 181 8.69 15.62 -2.83
C ARG A 181 9.34 14.30 -2.39
N CYS A 182 8.61 13.44 -1.66
CA CYS A 182 9.02 12.06 -1.42
C CYS A 182 9.14 11.26 -2.73
N TRP A 183 8.40 11.66 -3.77
CA TRP A 183 8.46 11.14 -5.14
C TRP A 183 9.86 11.21 -5.80
N PHE A 184 10.75 12.07 -5.31
CA PHE A 184 12.12 12.23 -5.84
C PHE A 184 13.21 11.60 -4.93
N VAL A 185 12.84 11.11 -3.75
CA VAL A 185 13.79 10.67 -2.70
C VAL A 185 13.67 9.17 -2.40
N ALA A 186 12.60 8.50 -2.86
CA ALA A 186 12.48 7.04 -2.83
C ALA A 186 13.00 6.43 -4.13
#